data_AF-A0A6B9YFN7-F1
#
_entry.id   AF-A0A6B9YFN7-F1
#
_cell.length_a   1.000
_cell.length_b   1.000
_cell.length_c   1.000
_cell.angle_alpha   90.00
_cell.angle_beta   90.00
_cell.angle_gamma   90.00
#
_symmetry.space_group_name_H-M   'P 1'
#
loop_
_entity.id
_entity.type
_entity.pdbx_description
1 polymer ?
#
loop_
_entity_poly.entity_id
_entity_poly.type
_entity_poly.pdbx_seq_one_letter_code
_entity_poly.pdbx_strand_id
1 'polypeptide(L)'
;MSLQLFSISSDVMGISPTFIFVMAIQALAIAVILRAKVMFLIQFAWLGGLYIIHEAALEFLFITGSVAQILITLFLIYRIKKALDYNYLLVMEKTHQIPRNITRNRNFGMKSSF
;
A
#
# COMPACT_ATOMS: atom_id res chain seq x y z
N MET A 1 -0.60 -36.59 19.68
CA MET A 1 -1.36 -35.54 20.39
C MET A 1 -0.52 -34.26 20.47
N SER A 2 -0.09 -33.74 19.32
CA SER A 2 0.85 -32.61 19.23
C SER A 2 0.57 -31.67 18.05
N LEU A 3 -0.47 -31.95 17.24
CA LEU A 3 -0.86 -31.13 16.09
C LEU A 3 -1.98 -30.13 16.41
N GLN A 4 -2.63 -30.23 17.57
CA GLN A 4 -3.73 -29.33 17.96
C GLN A 4 -3.28 -28.05 18.66
N LEU A 5 -1.99 -27.91 19.00
CA LEU A 5 -1.46 -26.67 19.60
C LEU A 5 -1.10 -25.61 18.54
N PHE A 6 -0.96 -25.98 17.27
CA PHE A 6 -0.55 -25.04 16.22
C PHE A 6 -1.74 -24.30 15.58
N SER A 7 -2.91 -24.95 15.53
CA SER A 7 -4.16 -24.38 15.01
C SER A 7 -4.78 -23.28 15.90
N ILE A 8 -4.15 -22.94 17.03
CA ILE A 8 -4.63 -21.92 17.97
C ILE A 8 -4.16 -20.50 17.54
N SER A 9 -3.27 -20.35 16.57
CA SER A 9 -2.51 -19.09 16.42
C SER A 9 -3.15 -17.97 15.58
N SER A 10 -4.04 -18.26 14.61
CA SER A 10 -4.67 -17.21 13.79
C SER A 10 -5.80 -16.48 14.51
N ASP A 11 -6.59 -17.19 15.32
CA ASP A 11 -7.72 -16.63 16.05
C ASP A 11 -7.27 -15.78 17.26
N VAL A 12 -6.13 -16.15 17.89
CA VAL A 12 -5.57 -15.41 19.04
C VAL A 12 -5.04 -14.02 18.65
N MET A 13 -4.61 -13.83 17.39
CA MET A 13 -4.23 -12.50 16.87
C MET A 13 -5.40 -11.74 16.24
N GLY A 14 -6.58 -12.35 16.09
CA GLY A 14 -7.76 -11.72 15.47
C GLY A 14 -7.57 -11.35 13.99
N ILE A 15 -6.54 -11.88 13.32
CA ILE A 15 -6.24 -11.57 11.92
C ILE A 15 -7.10 -12.51 11.05
N SER A 16 -8.32 -12.09 10.78
CA SER A 16 -9.18 -12.83 9.86
C SER A 16 -8.63 -12.74 8.42
N PRO A 17 -8.72 -13.83 7.62
CA PRO A 17 -8.36 -13.78 6.21
C PRO A 17 -9.13 -12.69 5.44
N THR A 18 -10.37 -12.44 5.84
CA THR A 18 -11.21 -11.37 5.30
C THR A 18 -10.62 -9.97 5.55
N PHE A 19 -10.04 -9.72 6.73
CA PHE A 19 -9.43 -8.44 7.06
C PHE A 19 -8.20 -8.16 6.19
N ILE A 20 -7.32 -9.15 6.02
CA ILE A 20 -6.13 -9.02 5.15
C ILE A 20 -6.54 -8.75 3.71
N PHE A 21 -7.58 -9.43 3.23
CA PHE A 21 -8.09 -9.24 1.89
C PHE A 21 -8.63 -7.81 1.66
N VAL A 22 -9.38 -7.26 2.63
CA VAL A 22 -9.85 -5.86 2.58
C VAL A 22 -8.67 -4.89 2.56
N MET A 23 -7.65 -5.11 3.39
CA MET A 23 -6.43 -4.29 3.40
C MET A 23 -5.69 -4.36 2.06
N ALA A 24 -5.63 -5.54 1.43
CA ALA A 24 -5.02 -5.71 0.12
C ALA A 24 -5.78 -4.99 -1.00
N ILE A 25 -7.11 -5.04 -0.99
CA ILE A 25 -7.94 -4.26 -1.92
C ILE A 25 -7.71 -2.76 -1.72
N GLN A 26 -7.65 -2.29 -0.47
CA GLN A 26 -7.39 -0.88 -0.17
C GLN A 26 -6.00 -0.44 -0.67
N ALA A 27 -4.96 -1.24 -0.41
CA ALA A 27 -3.61 -1.01 -0.93
C ALA A 27 -3.58 -0.94 -2.47
N LEU A 28 -4.33 -1.80 -3.13
CA LEU A 28 -4.43 -1.85 -4.58
C LEU A 28 -5.14 -0.61 -5.15
N ALA A 29 -6.23 -0.16 -4.53
CA ALA A 29 -6.90 1.09 -4.89
C ALA A 29 -5.98 2.31 -4.74
N ILE A 30 -5.21 2.36 -3.65
CA ILE A 30 -4.20 3.39 -3.41
C ILE A 30 -3.11 3.36 -4.49
N ALA A 31 -2.62 2.18 -4.87
CA ALA A 31 -1.61 2.04 -5.92
C ALA A 31 -2.10 2.56 -7.27
N VAL A 32 -3.39 2.35 -7.60
CA VAL A 32 -4.04 2.92 -8.80
C VAL A 32 -4.08 4.45 -8.74
N ILE A 33 -4.48 5.03 -7.60
CA ILE A 33 -4.54 6.49 -7.41
C ILE A 33 -3.15 7.13 -7.59
N LEU A 34 -2.10 6.50 -7.06
CA LEU A 34 -0.71 6.94 -7.22
C LEU A 34 -0.19 6.81 -8.67
N ARG A 35 -0.96 6.19 -9.58
CA ARG A 35 -0.56 5.85 -10.97
C ARG A 35 0.75 5.07 -11.04
N ALA A 36 1.10 4.36 -9.97
CA ALA A 36 2.33 3.59 -9.86
C ALA A 36 2.12 2.17 -10.42
N LYS A 37 2.18 2.03 -11.75
CA LYS A 37 1.91 0.75 -12.46
C LYS A 37 2.72 -0.43 -11.90
N VAL A 38 3.99 -0.21 -11.55
CA VAL A 38 4.85 -1.24 -10.97
C VAL A 38 4.36 -1.68 -9.59
N MET A 39 3.99 -0.74 -8.72
CA MET A 39 3.45 -1.05 -7.39
C MET A 39 2.10 -1.77 -7.48
N PHE A 40 1.26 -1.39 -8.44
CA PHE A 40 0.02 -2.09 -8.71
C PHE A 40 0.25 -3.56 -9.08
N LEU A 41 1.18 -3.84 -10.01
CA LEU A 41 1.53 -5.20 -10.41
C LEU A 41 2.08 -6.02 -9.24
N ILE A 42 2.95 -5.42 -8.42
CA ILE A 42 3.49 -6.06 -7.22
C ILE A 42 2.37 -6.39 -6.23
N GLN A 43 1.47 -5.46 -5.94
CA GLN A 43 0.33 -5.70 -5.03
C GLN A 43 -0.63 -6.75 -5.56
N PHE A 44 -0.90 -6.73 -6.87
CA PHE A 44 -1.75 -7.72 -7.51
C PHE A 44 -1.14 -9.13 -7.45
N ALA A 45 0.15 -9.26 -7.76
CA ALA A 45 0.88 -10.52 -7.63
C ALA A 45 0.96 -11.00 -6.18
N TRP A 46 1.16 -10.07 -5.23
CA TRP A 46 1.19 -10.38 -3.80
C TRP A 46 -0.15 -10.93 -3.29
N LEU A 47 -1.26 -10.30 -3.70
CA LEU A 47 -2.62 -10.76 -3.37
C LEU A 47 -2.89 -12.17 -3.91
N GLY A 48 -2.51 -12.44 -5.17
CA GLY A 48 -2.59 -13.77 -5.75
C GLY A 48 -1.71 -14.79 -5.01
N GLY A 49 -0.50 -14.39 -4.60
CA GLY A 49 0.40 -15.22 -3.80
C GLY A 49 -0.18 -15.57 -2.43
N LEU A 50 -0.78 -14.60 -1.72
CA LEU A 50 -1.44 -14.84 -0.44
C LEU A 50 -2.63 -15.79 -0.57
N TYR A 51 -3.39 -15.69 -1.65
CA TYR A 51 -4.50 -16.61 -1.92
C TYR A 51 -4.02 -18.06 -2.07
N ILE A 52 -2.96 -18.29 -2.85
CA ILE A 52 -2.37 -19.63 -3.02
C ILE A 52 -1.80 -20.17 -1.70
N ILE A 53 -1.13 -19.33 -0.91
CA ILE A 53 -0.57 -19.72 0.40
C ILE A 53 -1.68 -20.13 1.37
N HIS A 54 -2.82 -19.42 1.34
CA HIS A 54 -3.98 -19.75 2.17
C HIS A 54 -4.57 -21.11 1.81
N GLU A 55 -4.78 -21.38 0.51
CA GLU A 55 -5.28 -22.68 0.02
C GLU A 55 -4.31 -23.84 0.32
N ALA A 56 -3.00 -23.57 0.32
CA ALA A 56 -1.98 -24.57 0.67
C ALA A 56 -1.89 -24.88 2.18
N ALA A 57 -2.72 -24.25 3.02
CA ALA A 57 -2.74 -24.40 4.48
C ALA A 57 -1.37 -24.14 5.16
N LEU A 58 -0.55 -23.26 4.57
CA LEU A 58 0.76 -22.88 5.11
C LEU A 58 0.63 -21.71 6.08
N GLU A 59 0.09 -21.98 7.28
CA GLU A 59 -0.26 -20.97 8.30
C GLU A 59 0.89 -20.01 8.64
N PHE A 60 2.12 -20.52 8.78
CA PHE A 60 3.29 -19.71 9.11
C PHE A 60 3.63 -18.67 8.01
N LEU A 61 3.58 -19.10 6.74
CA LEU A 61 3.80 -18.21 5.60
C LEU A 61 2.66 -17.20 5.45
N PHE A 62 1.43 -17.61 5.77
CA PHE A 62 0.29 -16.72 5.75
C PHE A 62 0.42 -15.59 6.79
N ILE A 63 0.78 -15.92 8.04
CA ILE A 63 0.97 -14.93 9.11
C ILE A 63 2.07 -13.92 8.74
N THR A 64 3.24 -14.41 8.31
CA THR A 64 4.36 -13.55 7.91
C THR A 64 4.00 -12.68 6.70
N GLY A 65 3.32 -13.24 5.70
CA GLY A 65 2.82 -12.49 4.54
C GLY A 65 1.78 -11.43 4.91
N SER A 66 0.95 -11.70 5.92
CA SER A 66 -0.05 -10.76 6.42
C SER A 66 0.57 -9.55 7.11
N VAL A 67 1.62 -9.77 7.91
CA VAL A 67 2.40 -8.67 8.51
C VAL A 67 3.03 -7.80 7.43
N ALA A 68 3.63 -8.41 6.40
CA ALA A 68 4.16 -7.68 5.27
C ALA A 68 3.08 -6.87 4.54
N GLN A 69 1.88 -7.42 4.35
CA GLN A 69 0.76 -6.70 3.72
C GLN A 69 0.37 -5.43 4.51
N ILE A 70 0.31 -5.52 5.84
CA ILE A 70 0.02 -4.36 6.70
C ILE A 70 1.09 -3.29 6.52
N LEU A 71 2.38 -3.68 6.55
CA LEU A 71 3.50 -2.75 6.36
C LEU A 71 3.46 -2.06 4.99
N ILE A 72 3.20 -2.81 3.92
CA ILE A 72 3.10 -2.22 2.58
C ILE A 72 1.90 -1.27 2.49
N THR A 73 0.78 -1.61 3.11
CA THR A 73 -0.42 -0.74 3.15
C THR A 73 -0.10 0.58 3.85
N LEU A 74 0.56 0.53 5.02
CA LEU A 74 1.00 1.73 5.74
C LEU A 74 1.97 2.57 4.92
N PHE A 75 2.93 1.93 4.25
CA PHE A 75 3.88 2.61 3.36
C PHE A 75 3.18 3.33 2.19
N LEU A 76 2.19 2.68 1.59
CA LEU A 76 1.39 3.26 0.50
C LEU A 76 0.55 4.45 0.96
N ILE A 77 -0.06 4.38 2.14
CA ILE A 77 -0.78 5.51 2.76
C ILE A 77 0.18 6.69 2.96
N TYR A 78 1.38 6.45 3.49
CA TYR A 78 2.39 7.50 3.64
C TYR A 78 2.78 8.14 2.30
N ARG A 79 2.97 7.35 1.24
CA ARG A 79 3.24 7.89 -0.10
C ARG A 79 2.09 8.73 -0.64
N ILE A 80 0.83 8.33 -0.44
CA ILE A 80 -0.33 9.14 -0.81
C ILE A 80 -0.30 10.48 -0.10
N LYS A 81 -0.09 10.49 1.22
CA LYS A 81 -0.05 11.73 2.00
C LYS A 81 1.00 12.70 1.43
N LYS A 82 2.22 12.19 1.17
CA LYS A 82 3.28 12.97 0.55
C LYS A 82 2.91 13.50 -0.84
N ALA A 83 2.21 12.71 -1.65
CA ALA A 83 1.75 13.14 -2.97
C ALA A 83 0.68 14.23 -2.88
N LEU A 84 -0.25 14.13 -1.91
CA LEU A 84 -1.25 15.16 -1.63
C LEU A 84 -0.61 16.47 -1.17
N ASP A 85 0.30 16.41 -0.20
CA ASP A 85 1.01 17.59 0.32
C ASP A 85 1.78 18.31 -0.81
N TYR A 86 2.42 17.54 -1.69
CA TYR A 86 3.11 18.10 -2.85
C TYR A 86 2.15 18.74 -3.86
N ASN A 87 1.03 18.09 -4.18
CA ASN A 87 0.03 18.65 -5.08
C ASN A 87 -0.58 19.93 -4.52
N TYR A 88 -0.82 19.98 -3.21
CA TYR A 88 -1.33 21.18 -2.52
C TYR A 88 -0.33 22.34 -2.61
N LEU A 89 0.95 22.08 -2.33
CA LEU A 89 2.02 23.09 -2.50
C LEU A 89 2.10 23.60 -3.95
N LEU A 90 1.96 22.71 -4.92
CA LEU A 90 1.99 23.06 -6.34
C LEU A 90 0.80 23.94 -6.76
N VAL A 91 -0.39 23.74 -6.16
CA VAL A 91 -1.55 24.61 -6.37
C VAL A 91 -1.31 25.99 -5.74
N MET A 92 -0.80 26.07 -4.51
CA MET A 92 -0.49 27.34 -3.85
C MET A 92 0.60 28.15 -4.58
N GLU A 93 1.57 27.46 -5.19
CA GLU A 93 2.58 28.09 -6.03
C GLU A 93 1.97 28.66 -7.33
N LYS A 94 1.02 27.94 -7.96
CA LYS A 94 0.30 28.42 -9.15
C LYS A 94 -0.61 29.61 -8.86
N THR A 95 -1.22 29.67 -7.68
CA THR A 95 -2.06 30.81 -7.25
C THR A 95 -1.24 31.97 -6.68
N HIS A 96 0.10 31.90 -6.71
CA HIS A 96 1.02 32.92 -6.20
C HIS A 96 0.84 33.24 -4.71
N GLN A 97 0.28 32.30 -3.93
CA GLN A 97 0.13 32.45 -2.48
C GLN A 97 1.45 32.19 -1.72
N ILE A 98 2.40 31.47 -2.34
CA ILE A 98 3.69 31.09 -1.76
C ILE A 98 4.81 31.36 -2.79
N PRO A 99 6.02 31.79 -2.38
CA PRO A 99 7.16 31.95 -3.28
C PRO A 99 7.50 30.66 -4.05
N ARG A 100 7.84 30.82 -5.33
CA ARG A 100 8.14 29.72 -6.25
C ARG A 100 9.44 29.02 -5.90
N ASN A 101 9.36 27.97 -5.09
CA ASN A 101 10.51 27.19 -4.64
C ASN A 101 10.59 25.80 -5.30
N ILE A 102 9.49 25.32 -5.89
CA ILE A 102 9.37 23.96 -6.44
C ILE A 102 9.47 23.98 -7.97
N THR A 103 8.93 25.01 -8.64
CA THR A 103 9.07 25.19 -10.09
C THR A 103 10.34 25.99 -10.42
N ARG A 104 11.41 25.28 -10.83
CA ARG A 104 12.72 25.90 -11.12
C ARG A 104 12.74 26.75 -12.41
N ASN A 105 11.77 26.59 -13.31
CA ASN A 105 11.63 27.38 -14.53
C ASN A 105 10.19 27.91 -14.66
N ARG A 106 10.07 29.22 -14.47
CA ARG A 106 8.87 30.03 -14.16
C ARG A 106 7.62 29.88 -15.04
N ASN A 107 7.56 28.99 -16.04
CA ASN A 107 6.40 28.84 -16.93
C ASN A 107 5.96 27.41 -17.26
N PHE A 108 6.77 26.39 -16.96
CA PHE A 108 6.38 24.99 -17.24
C PHE A 108 6.19 24.27 -15.92
N GLY A 109 4.95 24.23 -15.43
CA GLY A 109 4.54 23.46 -14.26
C GLY A 109 4.58 21.94 -14.48
N MET A 110 5.63 21.43 -15.11
CA MET A 110 5.85 20.01 -15.40
C MET A 110 7.10 19.52 -14.66
N LYS A 111 6.89 18.63 -13.68
CA LYS A 111 7.85 17.58 -13.35
C LYS A 111 7.35 16.27 -13.94
N SER A 112 8.25 15.53 -14.58
CA SER A 112 7.95 14.37 -15.41
C SER A 112 7.51 13.10 -14.66
N SER A 113 7.54 13.06 -13.31
CA SER A 113 7.18 11.83 -12.59
C SER A 113 6.86 12.04 -11.10
N PHE A 114 5.83 11.34 -10.64
CA PHE A 114 5.53 11.02 -9.23
C PHE A 114 5.95 9.57 -8.91
#